data_AF-A0A287S5S4-F1
#
_entry.id   AF-A0A287S5S4-F1
#
_cell.length_a   1.000
_cell.length_b   1.000
_cell.length_c   1.000
_cell.angle_alpha   90.00
_cell.angle_beta   90.00
_cell.angle_gamma   90.00
#
_symmetry.space_group_name_H-M   'P 1'
#
loop_
_entity.id
_entity.type
_entity.pdbx_description
1 polymer ?
#
loop_
_entity_poly.entity_id
_entity_poly.type
_entity_poly.pdbx_seq_one_letter_code
_entity_poly.pdbx_strand_id
1 'polypeptide(L)'
;MPVNIAITFLVGSALGWLACKILKPPQHFRGLIMAFCSAGNLGNLLLIVVPAVCDEDGNPFGNDRSQCRSRGLSYSSLSMALGGLFIWTYTYSLMQKSGKLYHKMQSKSVQCPADSDEEHLQGFKAGDEEAALPPSASPEEHDEGSRIEAPLLSCESDVANNKGFWTNLKEAVHQLVEELMAPPTISAIIGFVVGLVPWLKSLIIGDGAPLRVIQDSLELMGNGTIPCITLILGGNLTQGLRKSVLKRSVIVAIVCIRYVAMPVIGIAVVRAAHGVGFLPHDPLYRYVLMLQFALPPAMNIGTMAQLFDVGQEECSVIFLWTYLVAAVALTTWSTVFMSILS
;
A
#
# COMPACT_ATOMS: atom_id res chain seq x y z
N MET A 1 20.02 0.31 -8.05
CA MET A 1 18.64 0.83 -7.82
C MET A 1 17.57 -0.26 -7.69
N PRO A 2 17.25 -1.14 -8.66
CA PRO A 2 16.13 -2.10 -8.52
C PRO A 2 16.28 -3.04 -7.30
N VAL A 3 17.49 -3.54 -7.03
CA VAL A 3 17.80 -4.32 -5.82
C VAL A 3 17.57 -3.52 -4.53
N ASN A 4 17.87 -2.21 -4.53
CA ASN A 4 17.64 -1.34 -3.37
C ASN A 4 16.14 -1.19 -3.08
N ILE A 5 15.32 -1.02 -4.12
CA ILE A 5 13.85 -0.98 -4.03
C ILE A 5 13.31 -2.35 -3.57
N ALA A 6 13.86 -3.47 -4.06
CA ALA A 6 13.48 -4.78 -3.55
C ALA A 6 13.78 -4.92 -2.04
N ILE A 7 14.93 -4.41 -1.57
CA ILE A 7 15.30 -4.40 -0.15
C ILE A 7 14.37 -3.49 0.67
N THR A 8 14.01 -2.28 0.21
CA THR A 8 13.04 -1.41 0.93
C THR A 8 11.70 -2.11 1.11
N PHE A 9 11.21 -2.77 0.06
CA PHE A 9 9.96 -3.54 0.11
C PHE A 9 10.06 -4.74 1.06
N LEU A 10 11.13 -5.53 0.99
CA LEU A 10 11.33 -6.71 1.85
C LEU A 10 11.45 -6.32 3.34
N VAL A 11 12.31 -5.35 3.65
CA VAL A 11 12.54 -4.87 5.03
C VAL A 11 11.27 -4.23 5.59
N GLY A 12 10.65 -3.31 4.84
CA GLY A 12 9.42 -2.66 5.28
C GLY A 12 8.26 -3.63 5.48
N SER A 13 8.16 -4.68 4.65
CA SER A 13 7.16 -5.75 4.80
C SER A 13 7.43 -6.62 6.03
N ALA A 14 8.69 -6.98 6.30
CA ALA A 14 9.08 -7.75 7.48
C ALA A 14 8.80 -6.98 8.78
N LEU A 15 9.15 -5.68 8.82
CA LEU A 15 8.86 -4.79 9.95
C LEU A 15 7.35 -4.57 10.13
N GLY A 16 6.60 -4.38 9.04
CA GLY A 16 5.13 -4.27 9.09
C GLY A 16 4.45 -5.56 9.56
N TRP A 17 4.94 -6.72 9.14
CA TRP A 17 4.47 -8.02 9.62
C TRP A 17 4.76 -8.23 11.12
N LEU A 18 5.95 -7.83 11.58
CA LEU A 18 6.32 -7.87 13.00
C LEU A 18 5.40 -6.95 13.83
N ALA A 19 5.15 -5.72 13.38
CA ALA A 19 4.18 -4.82 14.01
C ALA A 19 2.77 -5.42 14.06
N CYS A 20 2.31 -6.08 12.97
CA CYS A 20 1.04 -6.81 12.95
C CYS A 20 1.00 -7.98 13.96
N LYS A 21 2.12 -8.69 14.21
CA LYS A 21 2.18 -9.72 15.26
C LYS A 21 2.11 -9.14 16.68
N ILE A 22 2.78 -8.01 16.93
CA ILE A 22 2.83 -7.36 18.24
C ILE A 22 1.49 -6.69 18.58
N LEU A 23 0.98 -5.84 17.67
CA LEU A 23 -0.21 -5.01 17.91
C LEU A 23 -1.53 -5.74 17.67
N LYS A 24 -1.50 -6.91 17.01
CA LYS A 24 -2.65 -7.76 16.68
C LYS A 24 -3.85 -6.98 16.11
N PRO A 25 -3.68 -6.23 15.00
CA PRO A 25 -4.79 -5.52 14.36
C PRO A 25 -5.77 -6.52 13.70
N PRO A 26 -7.01 -6.08 13.41
CA PRO A 26 -7.98 -6.84 12.62
C PRO A 26 -7.38 -7.38 11.32
N GLN A 27 -7.78 -8.58 10.91
CA GLN A 27 -7.06 -9.30 9.85
C GLN A 27 -7.07 -8.55 8.51
N HIS A 28 -8.18 -7.89 8.14
CA HIS A 28 -8.29 -7.09 6.92
C HIS A 28 -7.36 -5.86 6.90
N PHE A 29 -6.93 -5.32 8.04
CA PHE A 29 -5.95 -4.23 8.10
C PHE A 29 -4.49 -4.68 8.05
N ARG A 30 -4.19 -5.99 8.14
CA ARG A 30 -2.79 -6.47 8.18
C ARG A 30 -2.05 -6.21 6.88
N GLY A 31 -2.70 -6.44 5.74
CA GLY A 31 -2.13 -6.13 4.43
C GLY A 31 -1.98 -4.62 4.23
N LEU A 32 -2.93 -3.82 4.72
CA LEU A 32 -2.85 -2.37 4.69
C LEU A 32 -1.64 -1.84 5.47
N ILE A 33 -1.42 -2.31 6.70
CA ILE A 33 -0.28 -1.90 7.53
C ILE A 33 1.06 -2.31 6.89
N MET A 34 1.13 -3.52 6.33
CA MET A 34 2.31 -3.98 5.59
C MET A 34 2.57 -3.16 4.31
N ALA A 35 1.54 -2.76 3.58
CA ALA A 35 1.65 -1.82 2.45
C ALA A 35 2.20 -0.47 2.91
N PHE A 36 1.62 0.09 3.98
CA PHE A 36 2.05 1.34 4.60
C PHE A 36 3.47 1.30 5.16
N CYS A 37 4.04 0.13 5.49
CA CYS A 37 5.43 -0.01 5.94
C CYS A 37 6.44 -0.28 4.80
N SER A 38 6.01 -0.87 3.68
CA SER A 38 6.88 -1.26 2.55
C SER A 38 6.97 -0.20 1.44
N ALA A 39 5.87 0.10 0.76
CA ALA A 39 5.84 0.96 -0.43
C ALA A 39 6.05 2.44 -0.10
N GLY A 40 7.26 2.98 -0.31
CA GLY A 40 7.54 4.40 -0.16
C GLY A 40 7.05 5.23 -1.36
N ASN A 41 6.89 6.53 -1.19
CA ASN A 41 6.53 7.47 -2.27
C ASN A 41 7.73 7.75 -3.19
N LEU A 42 8.18 6.72 -3.90
CA LEU A 42 9.36 6.69 -4.78
C LEU A 42 9.24 7.57 -6.05
N GLY A 43 8.05 8.11 -6.31
CA GLY A 43 7.75 9.00 -7.44
C GLY A 43 7.75 10.46 -7.03
N ASN A 44 6.56 10.99 -6.73
CA ASN A 44 6.29 12.42 -6.60
C ASN A 44 7.27 13.15 -5.67
N LEU A 45 7.51 12.62 -4.47
CA LEU A 45 8.38 13.29 -3.51
C LEU A 45 9.85 13.21 -3.87
N LEU A 46 10.28 12.16 -4.54
CA LEU A 46 11.66 12.06 -5.01
C LEU A 46 11.93 13.06 -6.16
N LEU A 47 10.96 13.23 -7.06
CA LEU A 47 10.96 14.24 -8.12
C LEU A 47 10.85 15.69 -7.61
N ILE A 48 10.42 15.92 -6.36
CA ILE A 48 10.41 17.25 -5.72
C ILE A 48 11.69 17.48 -4.92
N VAL A 49 12.04 16.55 -4.02
CA VAL A 49 13.13 16.72 -3.05
C VAL A 49 14.50 16.68 -3.71
N VAL A 50 14.76 15.79 -4.65
CA VAL A 50 16.10 15.65 -5.25
C VAL A 50 16.47 16.89 -6.09
N PRO A 51 15.59 17.43 -6.95
CA PRO A 51 15.88 18.70 -7.64
C PRO A 51 16.02 19.89 -6.68
N ALA A 52 15.16 20.00 -5.66
CA ALA A 52 15.26 21.09 -4.68
C ALA A 52 16.62 21.10 -3.95
N VAL A 53 17.13 19.91 -3.57
CA VAL A 53 18.46 19.77 -2.95
C VAL A 53 19.61 20.07 -3.92
N CYS A 54 19.43 19.86 -5.23
CA CYS A 54 20.40 20.26 -6.25
C CYS A 54 20.43 21.77 -6.53
N ASP A 55 19.30 22.45 -6.31
CA ASP A 55 19.17 23.89 -6.52
C ASP A 55 19.66 24.71 -5.30
N GLU A 56 19.77 24.07 -4.12
CA GLU A 56 20.25 24.63 -2.86
C GLU A 56 21.75 25.00 -2.87
N ASP A 57 22.10 26.08 -2.17
CA ASP A 57 23.48 26.58 -2.09
C ASP A 57 24.37 25.68 -1.23
N GLY A 58 25.57 25.36 -1.73
CA GLY A 58 26.55 24.55 -0.99
C GLY A 58 26.21 23.05 -0.89
N ASN A 59 25.30 22.53 -1.75
CA ASN A 59 24.99 21.10 -1.78
C ASN A 59 26.23 20.24 -2.14
N PRO A 60 26.35 19.01 -1.58
CA PRO A 60 27.55 18.18 -1.74
C PRO A 60 27.62 17.41 -3.08
N PHE A 61 26.75 17.73 -4.04
CA PHE A 61 26.56 16.93 -5.27
C PHE A 61 27.19 17.55 -6.53
N GLY A 62 27.79 18.75 -6.40
CA GLY A 62 28.64 19.38 -7.40
C GLY A 62 28.34 20.86 -7.59
N ASN A 63 29.31 21.60 -8.13
CA ASN A 63 29.21 23.06 -8.29
C ASN A 63 28.20 23.51 -9.37
N ASP A 64 27.82 22.62 -10.29
CA ASP A 64 26.87 22.91 -11.37
C ASP A 64 25.47 22.36 -11.02
N ARG A 65 24.59 23.28 -10.62
CA ARG A 65 23.18 22.99 -10.29
C ARG A 65 22.43 22.33 -11.45
N SER A 66 22.71 22.74 -12.69
CA SER A 66 22.02 22.22 -13.87
C SER A 66 22.34 20.74 -14.12
N GLN A 67 23.60 20.36 -13.94
CA GLN A 67 24.05 18.97 -14.03
C GLN A 67 23.54 18.13 -12.86
N CYS A 68 23.57 18.67 -11.63
CA CYS A 68 22.99 18.00 -10.47
C CYS A 68 21.50 17.73 -10.70
N ARG A 69 20.73 18.76 -11.06
CA ARG A 69 19.28 18.69 -11.31
C ARG A 69 18.94 17.69 -12.41
N SER A 70 19.66 17.70 -13.54
CA SER A 70 19.45 16.76 -14.65
C SER A 70 19.70 15.30 -14.25
N ARG A 71 20.79 15.03 -13.51
CA ARG A 71 21.11 13.68 -12.99
C ARG A 71 20.13 13.25 -11.89
N GLY A 72 19.77 14.16 -11.01
CA GLY A 72 18.82 13.96 -9.92
C GLY A 72 17.42 13.61 -10.44
N LEU A 73 16.92 14.33 -11.44
CA LEU A 73 15.69 13.99 -12.16
C LEU A 73 15.80 12.61 -12.83
N SER A 74 16.93 12.31 -13.50
CA SER A 74 17.15 11.01 -14.14
C SER A 74 17.08 9.84 -13.15
N TYR A 75 17.72 9.96 -11.98
CA TYR A 75 17.66 8.95 -10.93
C TYR A 75 16.28 8.86 -10.27
N SER A 76 15.59 9.99 -10.13
CA SER A 76 14.24 10.06 -9.55
C SER A 76 13.20 9.41 -10.46
N SER A 77 13.23 9.70 -11.77
CA SER A 77 12.35 9.08 -12.78
C SER A 77 12.61 7.57 -12.91
N LEU A 78 13.86 7.12 -12.87
CA LEU A 78 14.20 5.70 -12.86
C LEU A 78 13.66 5.01 -11.59
N SER A 79 13.78 5.66 -10.43
CA SER A 79 13.21 5.20 -9.16
C SER A 79 11.68 5.15 -9.19
N MET A 80 11.03 6.14 -9.81
CA MET A 80 9.57 6.18 -9.99
C MET A 80 9.09 5.03 -10.87
N ALA A 81 9.72 4.82 -12.03
CA ALA A 81 9.34 3.78 -12.97
C ALA A 81 9.51 2.37 -12.36
N LEU A 82 10.67 2.09 -11.78
CA LEU A 82 10.93 0.81 -11.11
C LEU A 82 10.05 0.64 -9.86
N GLY A 83 9.95 1.67 -9.02
CA GLY A 83 9.09 1.67 -7.84
C GLY A 83 7.62 1.44 -8.18
N GLY A 84 7.14 1.99 -9.30
CA GLY A 84 5.81 1.73 -9.83
C GLY A 84 5.54 0.25 -10.09
N LEU A 85 6.50 -0.48 -10.69
CA LEU A 85 6.38 -1.92 -10.90
C LEU A 85 6.21 -2.67 -9.57
N PHE A 86 7.01 -2.34 -8.54
CA PHE A 86 6.89 -2.98 -7.21
C PHE A 86 5.59 -2.62 -6.48
N ILE A 87 5.12 -1.38 -6.60
CA ILE A 87 3.84 -0.94 -6.01
C ILE A 87 2.67 -1.68 -6.68
N TRP A 88 2.59 -1.66 -8.01
CA TRP A 88 1.45 -2.21 -8.76
C TRP A 88 1.44 -3.74 -8.87
N THR A 89 2.53 -4.42 -8.51
CA THR A 89 2.55 -5.86 -8.27
C THR A 89 2.35 -6.16 -6.78
N TYR A 90 3.41 -6.05 -5.98
CA TYR A 90 3.40 -6.47 -4.57
C TYR A 90 2.30 -5.80 -3.74
N THR A 91 2.24 -4.45 -3.75
CA THR A 91 1.30 -3.71 -2.91
C THR A 91 -0.14 -3.87 -3.39
N TYR A 92 -0.37 -3.91 -4.70
CA TYR A 92 -1.67 -4.22 -5.27
C TYR A 92 -2.15 -5.62 -4.83
N SER A 93 -1.32 -6.66 -4.96
CA SER A 93 -1.67 -8.03 -4.54
C SER A 93 -2.09 -8.10 -3.06
N LEU A 94 -1.42 -7.30 -2.22
CA LEU A 94 -1.62 -7.24 -0.77
C LEU A 94 -2.90 -6.48 -0.40
N MET A 95 -3.20 -5.41 -1.13
CA MET A 95 -4.45 -4.66 -1.02
C MET A 95 -5.63 -5.47 -1.55
N GLN A 96 -5.50 -6.17 -2.68
CA GLN A 96 -6.54 -7.03 -3.24
C GLN A 96 -6.91 -8.19 -2.30
N LYS A 97 -5.91 -8.81 -1.65
CA LYS A 97 -6.13 -9.85 -0.62
C LYS A 97 -6.85 -9.29 0.61
N SER A 98 -6.52 -8.06 1.01
CA SER A 98 -7.22 -7.35 2.09
C SER A 98 -8.67 -7.01 1.71
N GLY A 99 -8.88 -6.58 0.46
CA GLY A 99 -10.17 -6.45 -0.24
C GLY A 99 -11.06 -7.68 -0.07
N LYS A 100 -10.62 -8.80 -0.65
CA LYS A 100 -11.34 -10.08 -0.61
C LYS A 100 -11.67 -10.54 0.81
N LEU A 101 -10.78 -10.29 1.78
CA LEU A 101 -11.02 -10.65 3.18
C LEU A 101 -12.05 -9.74 3.87
N TYR A 102 -12.04 -8.43 3.61
CA TYR A 102 -13.01 -7.49 4.14
C TYR A 102 -14.43 -7.80 3.65
N HIS A 103 -14.61 -7.96 2.33
CA HIS A 103 -15.91 -8.30 1.74
C HIS A 103 -16.44 -9.66 2.24
N LYS A 104 -15.57 -10.65 2.48
CA LYS A 104 -15.93 -11.95 3.09
C LYS A 104 -16.33 -11.85 4.57
N MET A 105 -15.87 -10.83 5.30
CA MET A 105 -16.34 -10.54 6.66
C MET A 105 -17.70 -9.81 6.62
N GLN A 106 -17.86 -8.86 5.70
CA GLN A 106 -19.09 -8.08 5.57
C GLN A 106 -20.29 -8.94 5.13
N SER A 107 -20.10 -9.84 4.15
CA SER A 107 -21.17 -10.76 3.73
C SER A 107 -21.61 -11.70 4.86
N LYS A 108 -20.67 -12.16 5.71
CA LYS A 108 -20.98 -12.95 6.91
C LYS A 108 -21.77 -12.17 7.96
N SER A 109 -21.50 -10.87 8.15
CA SER A 109 -22.30 -10.04 9.08
C SER A 109 -23.71 -9.73 8.57
N VAL A 110 -23.94 -9.71 7.25
CA VAL A 110 -25.28 -9.49 6.67
C VAL A 110 -26.14 -10.76 6.72
N GLN A 111 -25.54 -11.94 6.73
CA GLN A 111 -26.25 -13.22 6.84
C GLN A 111 -26.84 -13.51 8.24
N CYS A 112 -26.56 -12.67 9.24
CA CYS A 112 -27.13 -12.76 10.59
C CYS A 112 -27.77 -11.41 11.00
N PRO A 113 -29.02 -11.14 10.58
CA PRO A 113 -29.86 -10.19 11.30
C PRO A 113 -29.98 -10.65 12.76
N ALA A 114 -29.98 -9.71 13.71
CA ALA A 114 -30.12 -10.05 15.12
C ALA A 114 -31.49 -10.68 15.40
N ASP A 115 -31.50 -11.83 16.08
CA ASP A 115 -32.66 -12.19 16.89
C ASP A 115 -32.88 -11.05 17.88
N SER A 116 -34.05 -10.43 17.76
CA SER A 116 -34.45 -9.30 18.58
C SER A 116 -35.11 -9.85 19.84
N ASP A 117 -34.28 -10.20 20.83
CA ASP A 117 -34.74 -10.57 22.18
C ASP A 117 -35.35 -9.35 22.88
N GLU A 118 -36.56 -8.95 22.48
CA GLU A 118 -37.42 -8.07 23.28
C GLU A 118 -38.22 -8.91 24.28
N GLU A 119 -37.60 -9.25 25.42
CA GLU A 119 -38.36 -9.66 26.61
C GLU A 119 -38.53 -8.52 27.61
N HIS A 120 -39.81 -8.21 27.83
CA HIS A 120 -40.43 -7.92 29.13
C HIS A 120 -40.50 -6.47 29.64
N LEU A 121 -41.72 -5.91 29.59
CA LEU A 121 -42.25 -5.11 30.70
C LEU A 121 -43.72 -5.50 30.97
N GLN A 122 -44.11 -5.59 32.25
CA GLN A 122 -45.35 -6.24 32.69
C GLN A 122 -46.60 -5.34 32.67
N GLY A 123 -47.70 -5.93 32.20
CA GLY A 123 -48.95 -6.03 32.98
C GLY A 123 -50.07 -5.01 32.73
N PHE A 124 -51.22 -5.52 32.28
CA PHE A 124 -52.51 -5.40 33.01
C PHE A 124 -53.53 -6.43 32.47
N LYS A 125 -54.59 -6.74 33.25
CA LYS A 125 -55.65 -7.71 32.92
C LYS A 125 -56.92 -7.02 32.40
N ALA A 126 -57.71 -7.69 31.54
CA ALA A 126 -59.11 -8.12 31.81
C ALA A 126 -59.95 -8.35 30.52
N GLY A 127 -60.77 -9.43 30.54
CA GLY A 127 -61.96 -9.67 29.69
C GLY A 127 -61.75 -9.90 28.18
N ASP A 128 -62.61 -10.64 27.46
CA ASP A 128 -63.69 -11.58 27.82
C ASP A 128 -63.90 -12.56 26.63
N GLU A 129 -64.61 -13.68 26.88
CA GLU A 129 -65.51 -14.49 26.00
C GLU A 129 -65.25 -14.62 24.45
N GLU A 130 -65.48 -15.74 23.75
CA GLU A 130 -66.39 -16.88 23.98
C GLU A 130 -66.03 -18.09 23.06
N ALA A 131 -66.43 -19.31 23.44
CA ALA A 131 -66.75 -20.53 22.64
C ALA A 131 -65.83 -21.01 21.45
N ALA A 132 -65.65 -22.31 21.16
CA ALA A 132 -66.36 -23.54 21.54
C ALA A 132 -65.44 -24.80 21.63
N LEU A 133 -66.00 -25.94 22.05
CA LEU A 133 -65.32 -27.11 22.65
C LEU A 133 -65.20 -28.38 21.73
N PRO A 134 -64.41 -29.41 22.13
CA PRO A 134 -64.09 -30.62 21.34
C PRO A 134 -65.04 -31.81 21.70
N PRO A 135 -64.76 -33.12 21.47
CA PRO A 135 -63.60 -33.93 21.93
C PRO A 135 -62.96 -34.72 20.74
N SER A 136 -62.20 -35.82 20.81
CA SER A 136 -61.61 -36.73 21.84
C SER A 136 -60.29 -37.33 21.24
N ALA A 137 -59.44 -38.16 21.86
CA ALA A 137 -59.38 -38.83 23.18
C ALA A 137 -57.89 -39.06 23.60
N SER A 138 -57.63 -39.96 24.55
CA SER A 138 -56.34 -40.55 24.97
C SER A 138 -56.53 -42.09 25.18
N PRO A 139 -55.53 -42.95 25.53
CA PRO A 139 -54.14 -42.71 25.98
C PRO A 139 -53.08 -43.68 25.36
N GLU A 140 -51.90 -43.79 26.03
CA GLU A 140 -50.85 -44.84 25.89
C GLU A 140 -50.04 -44.87 24.58
N GLU A 141 -48.77 -45.27 24.50
CA GLU A 141 -47.56 -45.31 25.35
C GLU A 141 -46.43 -45.86 24.42
N HIS A 142 -45.16 -45.80 24.84
CA HIS A 142 -43.95 -46.39 24.18
C HIS A 142 -43.39 -45.79 22.86
N ASP A 143 -42.33 -44.97 23.05
CA ASP A 143 -40.94 -45.26 22.67
C ASP A 143 -40.58 -45.61 21.20
N GLU A 144 -40.01 -44.64 20.48
CA GLU A 144 -38.70 -44.79 19.82
C GLU A 144 -37.95 -43.44 19.83
N GLY A 145 -36.63 -43.46 20.11
CA GLY A 145 -35.86 -42.25 20.40
C GLY A 145 -35.34 -41.49 19.17
N SER A 146 -35.59 -40.19 19.12
CA SER A 146 -34.80 -39.25 18.31
C SER A 146 -33.82 -38.49 19.21
N ARG A 147 -32.53 -38.59 18.91
CA ARG A 147 -31.46 -37.96 19.70
C ARG A 147 -31.34 -36.47 19.38
N ILE A 148 -30.95 -35.71 20.40
CA ILE A 148 -30.55 -34.31 20.27
C ILE A 148 -29.34 -34.21 19.33
N GLU A 149 -29.51 -33.64 18.15
CA GLU A 149 -28.40 -33.15 17.32
C GLU A 149 -28.36 -31.62 17.34
N ALA A 150 -27.38 -31.09 18.08
CA ALA A 150 -26.96 -29.71 17.90
C ALA A 150 -26.33 -29.54 16.50
N PRO A 151 -26.51 -28.40 15.80
CA PRO A 151 -25.89 -28.16 14.50
C PRO A 151 -24.36 -28.25 14.60
N LEU A 152 -23.83 -29.38 14.18
CA LEU A 152 -22.42 -29.72 14.31
C LEU A 152 -21.61 -28.89 13.31
N LEU A 153 -20.50 -28.31 13.78
CA LEU A 153 -19.50 -27.64 12.95
C LEU A 153 -19.02 -28.55 11.81
N SER A 154 -19.66 -28.45 10.64
CA SER A 154 -19.04 -28.79 9.37
C SER A 154 -18.01 -27.71 9.02
N CYS A 155 -16.91 -27.71 9.78
CA CYS A 155 -15.64 -27.29 9.23
C CYS A 155 -15.39 -28.17 8.01
N GLU A 156 -15.69 -27.64 6.84
CA GLU A 156 -15.27 -28.18 5.55
C GLU A 156 -13.78 -28.48 5.70
N SER A 157 -13.43 -29.76 5.75
CA SER A 157 -12.06 -30.17 5.94
C SER A 157 -11.27 -29.59 4.78
N ASP A 158 -10.29 -28.73 5.07
CA ASP A 158 -9.24 -28.38 4.13
C ASP A 158 -8.56 -29.69 3.72
N VAL A 159 -9.10 -30.33 2.68
CA VAL A 159 -8.44 -31.41 1.97
C VAL A 159 -7.11 -30.81 1.58
N ALA A 160 -6.04 -31.36 2.15
CA ALA A 160 -4.67 -30.97 1.87
C ALA A 160 -4.31 -31.36 0.43
N ASN A 161 -4.97 -30.69 -0.51
CA ASN A 161 -4.79 -30.88 -1.91
C ASN A 161 -3.41 -30.33 -2.20
N ASN A 162 -2.50 -31.23 -2.52
CA ASN A 162 -1.13 -30.93 -2.90
C ASN A 162 -1.15 -30.28 -4.29
N LYS A 163 -1.74 -29.07 -4.37
CA LYS A 163 -1.65 -28.15 -5.49
C LYS A 163 -0.17 -27.95 -5.74
N GLY A 164 0.33 -28.67 -6.74
CA GLY A 164 1.76 -28.78 -6.98
C GLY A 164 2.39 -27.40 -7.13
N PHE A 165 3.68 -27.32 -6.85
CA PHE A 165 4.48 -26.11 -7.06
C PHE A 165 4.17 -25.42 -8.40
N TRP A 166 3.91 -26.19 -9.46
CA TRP A 166 3.49 -25.73 -10.79
C TRP A 166 2.11 -25.05 -10.86
N THR A 167 1.08 -25.50 -10.13
CA THR A 167 -0.22 -24.81 -10.13
C THR A 167 -0.16 -23.53 -9.32
N ASN A 168 0.58 -23.53 -8.21
CA ASN A 168 0.80 -22.32 -7.40
C ASN A 168 1.68 -21.32 -8.16
N LEU A 169 2.69 -21.79 -8.90
CA LEU A 169 3.50 -20.97 -9.80
C LEU A 169 2.67 -20.41 -10.96
N LYS A 170 1.77 -21.22 -11.56
CA LYS A 170 0.87 -20.75 -12.64
C LYS A 170 -0.12 -19.70 -12.13
N GLU A 171 -0.73 -19.91 -10.96
CA GLU A 171 -1.61 -18.93 -10.30
C GLU A 171 -0.84 -17.64 -9.95
N ALA A 172 0.39 -17.76 -9.42
CA ALA A 172 1.25 -16.62 -9.13
C ALA A 172 1.68 -15.86 -10.39
N VAL A 173 2.09 -16.55 -11.46
CA VAL A 173 2.45 -15.94 -12.74
C VAL A 173 1.24 -15.28 -13.40
N HIS A 174 0.05 -15.87 -13.34
CA HIS A 174 -1.17 -15.25 -13.86
C HIS A 174 -1.51 -13.96 -13.11
N GLN A 175 -1.43 -13.96 -11.77
CA GLN A 175 -1.60 -12.74 -10.97
C GLN A 175 -0.54 -11.69 -11.33
N LEU A 176 0.73 -12.08 -11.49
CA LEU A 176 1.82 -11.18 -11.85
C LEU A 176 1.64 -10.58 -13.27
N VAL A 177 1.13 -11.36 -14.23
CA VAL A 177 0.78 -10.87 -15.58
C VAL A 177 -0.37 -9.88 -15.53
N GLU A 178 -1.45 -10.19 -14.80
CA GLU A 178 -2.61 -9.31 -14.62
C GLU A 178 -2.23 -7.99 -13.92
N GLU A 179 -1.34 -8.05 -12.92
CA GLU A 179 -0.74 -6.90 -12.24
C GLU A 179 0.22 -6.10 -13.14
N LEU A 180 0.99 -6.78 -14.00
CA LEU A 180 1.83 -6.14 -15.02
C LEU A 180 1.02 -5.44 -16.13
N MET A 181 -0.26 -5.79 -16.30
CA MET A 181 -1.17 -5.08 -17.22
C MET A 181 -1.76 -3.78 -16.63
N ALA A 182 -1.38 -3.39 -15.42
CA ALA A 182 -1.77 -2.09 -14.88
C ALA A 182 -1.30 -0.94 -15.82
N PRO A 183 -2.14 0.08 -16.11
CA PRO A 183 -1.74 1.14 -17.04
C PRO A 183 -0.40 1.83 -16.70
N PRO A 184 -0.05 2.10 -15.42
CA PRO A 184 1.25 2.69 -15.09
C PRO A 184 2.45 1.79 -15.39
N THR A 185 2.32 0.46 -15.28
CA THR A 185 3.41 -0.48 -15.56
C THR A 185 3.63 -0.64 -17.05
N ILE A 186 2.55 -0.71 -17.84
CA ILE A 186 2.61 -0.67 -19.31
C ILE A 186 3.26 0.64 -19.78
N SER A 187 2.82 1.79 -19.28
CA SER A 187 3.40 3.11 -19.64
C SER A 187 4.89 3.19 -19.30
N ALA A 188 5.33 2.65 -18.15
CA ALA A 188 6.75 2.60 -17.80
C ALA A 188 7.55 1.72 -18.77
N ILE A 189 7.04 0.55 -19.15
CA ILE A 189 7.69 -0.36 -20.11
C ILE A 189 7.80 0.31 -21.50
N ILE A 190 6.72 0.93 -21.99
CA ILE A 190 6.74 1.68 -23.26
C ILE A 190 7.75 2.82 -23.20
N GLY A 191 7.79 3.59 -22.10
CA GLY A 191 8.76 4.66 -21.88
C GLY A 191 10.21 4.17 -21.92
N PHE A 192 10.51 3.01 -21.30
CA PHE A 192 11.83 2.38 -21.40
C PHE A 192 12.16 1.94 -22.83
N VAL A 193 11.22 1.32 -23.56
CA VAL A 193 11.44 0.90 -24.96
C VAL A 193 11.72 2.13 -25.84
N VAL A 194 10.92 3.19 -25.73
CA VAL A 194 11.14 4.47 -26.45
C VAL A 194 12.49 5.09 -26.08
N GLY A 195 12.86 5.12 -24.80
CA GLY A 195 14.09 5.76 -24.34
C GLY A 195 15.38 4.97 -24.63
N LEU A 196 15.31 3.64 -24.73
CA LEU A 196 16.45 2.76 -24.99
C LEU A 196 16.70 2.50 -26.48
N VAL A 197 15.66 2.49 -27.30
CA VAL A 197 15.77 2.20 -28.74
C VAL A 197 16.14 3.47 -29.51
N PRO A 198 17.36 3.59 -30.09
CA PRO A 198 17.86 4.90 -30.55
C PRO A 198 17.02 5.56 -31.64
N TRP A 199 16.49 4.79 -32.60
CA TRP A 199 15.67 5.32 -33.69
C TRP A 199 14.33 5.87 -33.20
N LEU A 200 13.72 5.19 -32.22
CA LEU A 200 12.45 5.58 -31.62
C LEU A 200 12.63 6.79 -30.69
N LYS A 201 13.75 6.82 -29.95
CA LYS A 201 14.19 7.99 -29.19
C LYS A 201 14.36 9.20 -30.09
N SER A 202 15.10 9.12 -31.20
CA SER A 202 15.30 10.25 -32.12
C SER A 202 14.03 10.72 -32.82
N LEU A 203 12.99 9.88 -32.90
CA LEU A 203 11.72 10.23 -33.51
C LEU A 203 10.85 11.11 -32.59
N ILE A 204 10.95 10.91 -31.27
CA ILE A 204 10.07 11.52 -30.27
C ILE A 204 10.80 12.55 -29.39
N ILE A 205 12.08 12.32 -29.07
CA ILE A 205 12.84 13.07 -28.05
C ILE A 205 13.95 13.91 -28.69
N GLY A 206 13.92 15.22 -28.44
CA GLY A 206 14.94 16.19 -28.85
C GLY A 206 14.41 17.31 -29.74
N ASP A 207 15.17 18.40 -29.86
CA ASP A 207 14.64 19.65 -30.46
C ASP A 207 14.23 19.55 -31.93
N GLY A 208 14.89 18.67 -32.70
CA GLY A 208 14.56 18.38 -34.10
C GLY A 208 13.70 17.13 -34.32
N ALA A 209 13.11 16.54 -33.26
CA ALA A 209 12.35 15.31 -33.37
C ALA A 209 11.00 15.55 -34.08
N PRO A 210 10.64 14.77 -35.13
CA PRO A 210 9.42 15.00 -35.90
C PRO A 210 8.13 14.75 -35.11
N LEU A 211 8.18 13.92 -34.05
CA LEU A 211 7.06 13.67 -33.13
C LEU A 211 7.25 14.34 -31.76
N ARG A 212 8.03 15.43 -31.68
CA ARG A 212 8.27 16.21 -30.46
C ARG A 212 6.99 16.57 -29.70
N VAL A 213 5.87 16.79 -30.40
CA VAL A 213 4.54 17.04 -29.80
C VAL A 213 4.13 15.97 -28.77
N ILE A 214 4.59 14.72 -28.92
CA ILE A 214 4.36 13.64 -27.96
C ILE A 214 5.16 13.89 -26.68
N GLN A 215 6.45 14.27 -26.79
CA GLN A 215 7.28 14.64 -25.64
C GLN A 215 6.68 15.85 -24.91
N ASP A 216 6.44 16.95 -25.64
CA ASP A 216 5.94 18.21 -25.05
C ASP A 216 4.59 17.99 -24.33
N SER A 217 3.70 17.15 -24.89
CA SER A 217 2.42 16.78 -24.26
C SER A 217 2.60 15.93 -23.00
N LEU A 218 3.50 14.93 -23.03
CA LEU A 218 3.79 14.09 -21.88
C LEU A 218 4.48 14.86 -20.75
N GLU A 219 5.35 15.81 -21.07
CA GLU A 219 5.97 16.71 -20.09
C GLU A 219 4.94 17.64 -19.46
N LEU A 220 4.04 18.23 -20.24
CA LEU A 220 2.95 19.06 -19.73
C LEU A 220 2.03 18.26 -18.77
N MET A 221 1.64 17.05 -19.17
CA MET A 221 0.84 16.14 -18.32
C MET A 221 1.61 15.71 -17.06
N GLY A 222 2.90 15.37 -17.19
CA GLY A 222 3.74 14.96 -16.06
C GLY A 222 3.92 16.08 -15.02
N ASN A 223 4.22 17.29 -15.49
CA ASN A 223 4.33 18.48 -14.66
C ASN A 223 3.00 18.81 -13.95
N GLY A 224 1.86 18.68 -14.64
CA GLY A 224 0.53 18.84 -14.04
C GLY A 224 0.14 17.73 -13.05
N THR A 225 0.69 16.52 -13.21
CA THR A 225 0.37 15.36 -12.36
C THR A 225 0.88 15.54 -10.92
N ILE A 226 2.04 16.18 -10.73
CA ILE A 226 2.65 16.41 -9.40
C ILE A 226 1.74 17.22 -8.44
N PRO A 227 1.24 18.42 -8.81
CA PRO A 227 0.30 19.16 -7.97
C PRO A 227 -1.07 18.47 -7.87
N CYS A 228 -1.58 17.84 -8.94
CA CYS A 228 -2.85 17.13 -8.91
C CYS A 228 -2.88 15.98 -7.88
N ILE A 229 -1.83 15.14 -7.82
CA ILE A 229 -1.78 14.07 -6.82
C ILE A 229 -1.60 14.66 -5.40
N THR A 230 -0.89 15.78 -5.26
CA THR A 230 -0.78 16.49 -3.97
C THR A 230 -2.14 17.04 -3.49
N LEU A 231 -2.98 17.53 -4.40
CA LEU A 231 -4.37 17.93 -4.10
C LEU A 231 -5.24 16.71 -3.75
N ILE A 232 -5.11 15.59 -4.46
CA ILE A 232 -5.81 14.33 -4.15
C ILE A 232 -5.43 13.83 -2.75
N LEU A 233 -4.15 13.91 -2.36
CA LEU A 233 -3.71 13.61 -1.01
C LEU A 233 -4.45 14.51 0.00
N GLY A 234 -4.40 15.84 -0.19
CA GLY A 234 -5.09 16.79 0.68
C GLY A 234 -6.60 16.53 0.80
N GLY A 235 -7.26 16.18 -0.31
CA GLY A 235 -8.65 15.76 -0.34
C GLY A 235 -8.91 14.51 0.50
N ASN A 236 -8.09 13.46 0.33
CA ASN A 236 -8.18 12.24 1.15
C ASN A 236 -7.98 12.54 2.64
N LEU A 237 -7.05 13.43 3.01
CA LEU A 237 -6.80 13.80 4.41
C LEU A 237 -8.02 14.35 5.15
N THR A 238 -9.02 14.90 4.44
CA THR A 238 -10.25 15.42 5.06
C THR A 238 -11.05 14.34 5.81
N GLN A 239 -11.05 13.10 5.31
CA GLN A 239 -11.66 11.96 6.00
C GLN A 239 -10.86 11.57 7.26
N GLY A 240 -9.54 11.75 7.22
CA GLY A 240 -8.62 11.42 8.31
C GLY A 240 -8.76 12.26 9.58
N LEU A 241 -9.56 13.33 9.54
CA LEU A 241 -9.93 14.14 10.71
C LEU A 241 -11.11 13.57 11.51
N ARG A 242 -11.80 12.53 11.00
CA ARG A 242 -12.87 11.82 11.71
C ARG A 242 -12.29 10.77 12.68
N LYS A 243 -13.12 10.26 13.59
CA LYS A 243 -12.70 9.22 14.56
C LYS A 243 -12.30 7.94 13.83
N SER A 244 -11.03 7.55 13.92
CA SER A 244 -10.51 6.29 13.38
C SER A 244 -10.89 5.08 14.23
N VAL A 245 -11.14 3.94 13.59
CA VAL A 245 -11.23 2.62 14.23
C VAL A 245 -9.83 2.07 14.52
N LEU A 246 -8.79 2.49 13.78
CA LEU A 246 -7.40 2.10 14.09
C LEU A 246 -6.94 2.62 15.46
N LYS A 247 -6.28 1.73 16.21
CA LYS A 247 -5.57 2.06 17.44
C LYS A 247 -4.39 2.98 17.12
N ARG A 248 -4.24 4.07 17.88
CA ARG A 248 -3.13 5.04 17.73
C ARG A 248 -1.73 4.39 17.74
N SER A 249 -1.57 3.27 18.46
CA SER A 249 -0.32 2.49 18.47
C SER A 249 0.09 1.93 17.10
N VAL A 250 -0.87 1.66 16.20
CA VAL A 250 -0.59 1.24 14.81
C VAL A 250 0.03 2.39 14.02
N ILE A 251 -0.54 3.60 14.15
CA ILE A 251 -0.04 4.80 13.48
C ILE A 251 1.39 5.11 13.96
N VAL A 252 1.62 5.10 15.28
CA VAL A 252 2.95 5.29 15.87
C VAL A 252 3.93 4.24 15.37
N ALA A 253 3.54 2.95 15.29
CA ALA A 253 4.41 1.91 14.77
C ALA A 253 4.78 2.11 13.29
N ILE A 254 3.83 2.49 12.42
CA ILE A 254 4.11 2.82 11.01
C ILE A 254 5.09 4.00 10.91
N VAL A 255 4.86 5.06 11.69
CA VAL A 255 5.74 6.25 11.76
C VAL A 255 7.16 5.88 12.22
N CYS A 256 7.31 5.08 13.28
CA CYS A 256 8.62 4.62 13.75
C CYS A 256 9.32 3.70 12.75
N ILE A 257 8.58 2.80 12.08
CA ILE A 257 9.15 1.94 11.04
C ILE A 257 9.66 2.79 9.87
N ARG A 258 8.87 3.77 9.40
CA ARG A 258 9.18 4.60 8.23
C ARG A 258 10.27 5.63 8.45
N TYR A 259 10.32 6.27 9.62
CA TYR A 259 11.20 7.41 9.86
C TYR A 259 12.28 7.16 10.90
N VAL A 260 12.41 5.93 11.41
CA VAL A 260 13.54 5.54 12.27
C VAL A 260 14.17 4.25 11.77
N ALA A 261 13.43 3.14 11.72
CA ALA A 261 14.02 1.84 11.37
C ALA A 261 14.47 1.77 9.90
N MET A 262 13.60 2.16 8.97
CA MET A 262 13.89 2.12 7.53
C MET A 262 15.10 3.00 7.13
N PRO A 263 15.21 4.28 7.53
CA PRO A 263 16.37 5.12 7.19
C PRO A 263 17.70 4.60 7.75
N VAL A 264 17.71 4.11 8.99
CA VAL A 264 18.91 3.52 9.62
C VAL A 264 19.37 2.27 8.85
N ILE A 265 18.43 1.40 8.46
CA ILE A 265 18.73 0.24 7.62
C ILE A 265 19.19 0.69 6.22
N GLY A 266 18.60 1.75 5.66
CA GLY A 266 19.00 2.34 4.38
C GLY A 266 20.45 2.82 4.36
N ILE A 267 20.90 3.51 5.41
CA ILE A 267 22.31 3.91 5.59
C ILE A 267 23.20 2.67 5.61
N ALA A 268 22.85 1.64 6.39
CA ALA A 268 23.64 0.41 6.49
C ALA A 268 23.73 -0.33 5.15
N VAL A 269 22.61 -0.50 4.45
CA VAL A 269 22.54 -1.17 3.13
C VAL A 269 23.36 -0.42 2.08
N VAL A 270 23.20 0.91 1.98
CA VAL A 270 23.91 1.71 0.96
C VAL A 270 25.40 1.82 1.27
N ARG A 271 25.79 2.00 2.55
CA ARG A 271 27.23 2.00 2.93
C ARG A 271 27.89 0.64 2.74
N ALA A 272 27.22 -0.47 3.08
CA ALA A 272 27.74 -1.80 2.83
C ALA A 272 27.91 -2.07 1.33
N ALA A 273 26.90 -1.75 0.51
CA ALA A 273 26.97 -1.90 -0.95
C ALA A 273 28.06 -1.02 -1.59
N HIS A 274 28.35 0.15 -1.03
CA HIS A 274 29.48 0.98 -1.47
C HIS A 274 30.84 0.37 -1.05
N GLY A 275 30.97 -0.10 0.20
CA GLY A 275 32.21 -0.68 0.71
C GLY A 275 32.66 -1.96 0.00
N VAL A 276 31.73 -2.72 -0.58
CA VAL A 276 32.04 -3.90 -1.43
C VAL A 276 32.15 -3.57 -2.93
N GLY A 277 32.05 -2.29 -3.32
CA GLY A 277 32.23 -1.85 -4.71
C GLY A 277 31.02 -2.02 -5.65
N PHE A 278 29.82 -2.35 -5.15
CA PHE A 278 28.61 -2.48 -5.98
C PHE A 278 27.96 -1.15 -6.39
N LEU A 279 28.38 -0.02 -5.81
CA LEU A 279 27.84 1.30 -6.09
C LEU A 279 28.88 2.22 -6.74
N PRO A 280 28.52 2.99 -7.79
CA PRO A 280 29.41 3.97 -8.39
C PRO A 280 29.79 5.06 -7.38
N HIS A 281 30.93 5.72 -7.58
CA HIS A 281 31.44 6.81 -6.74
C HIS A 281 30.62 8.11 -6.80
N ASP A 282 29.41 8.08 -7.37
CA ASP A 282 28.51 9.23 -7.40
C ASP A 282 27.84 9.46 -6.03
N PRO A 283 28.06 10.60 -5.35
CA PRO A 283 27.35 10.91 -4.11
C PRO A 283 25.85 11.14 -4.36
N LEU A 284 25.44 11.71 -5.50
CA LEU A 284 24.02 11.99 -5.77
C LEU A 284 23.21 10.70 -5.94
N TYR A 285 23.73 9.71 -6.67
CA TYR A 285 23.14 8.39 -6.75
C TYR A 285 23.00 7.72 -5.37
N ARG A 286 24.05 7.80 -4.53
CA ARG A 286 24.05 7.24 -3.17
C ARG A 286 23.03 7.94 -2.26
N TYR A 287 22.88 9.27 -2.40
CA TYR A 287 21.85 10.05 -1.72
C TYR A 287 20.44 9.59 -2.10
N VAL A 288 20.15 9.46 -3.40
CA VAL A 288 18.87 8.96 -3.90
C VAL A 288 18.57 7.57 -3.33
N LEU A 289 19.54 6.64 -3.31
CA LEU A 289 19.33 5.30 -2.75
C LEU A 289 19.04 5.29 -1.24
N MET A 290 19.62 6.20 -0.45
CA MET A 290 19.27 6.33 0.97
C MET A 290 17.90 6.98 1.15
N LEU A 291 17.59 8.01 0.35
CA LEU A 291 16.30 8.70 0.38
C LEU A 291 15.12 7.76 0.09
N GLN A 292 15.30 6.73 -0.75
CA GLN A 292 14.31 5.66 -0.98
C GLN A 292 13.82 4.96 0.30
N PHE A 293 14.60 4.96 1.39
CA PHE A 293 14.21 4.39 2.69
C PHE A 293 13.48 5.38 3.62
N ALA A 294 13.62 6.70 3.40
CA ALA A 294 13.07 7.74 4.28
C ALA A 294 11.75 8.36 3.78
N LEU A 295 11.31 8.00 2.58
CA LEU A 295 10.08 8.53 1.98
C LEU A 295 8.82 8.09 2.73
N PRO A 296 7.80 8.96 2.86
CA PRO A 296 6.51 8.59 3.40
C PRO A 296 5.84 7.51 2.55
N PRO A 297 4.77 6.87 3.05
CA PRO A 297 4.05 5.82 2.32
C PRO A 297 3.52 6.29 0.95
N ALA A 298 3.53 5.39 -0.03
CA ALA A 298 3.09 5.67 -1.40
C ALA A 298 1.60 6.08 -1.45
N MET A 299 1.31 7.21 -2.10
CA MET A 299 -0.06 7.72 -2.23
C MET A 299 -0.99 6.75 -2.98
N ASN A 300 -0.44 5.93 -3.89
CA ASN A 300 -1.16 4.90 -4.63
C ASN A 300 -1.87 3.87 -3.72
N ILE A 301 -1.43 3.70 -2.46
CA ILE A 301 -2.13 2.85 -1.48
C ILE A 301 -3.56 3.37 -1.24
N GLY A 302 -3.77 4.69 -1.23
CA GLY A 302 -5.09 5.31 -1.11
C GLY A 302 -5.98 5.02 -2.31
N THR A 303 -5.42 5.08 -3.53
CA THR A 303 -6.13 4.68 -4.76
C THR A 303 -6.52 3.20 -4.74
N MET A 304 -5.65 2.33 -4.24
CA MET A 304 -5.96 0.90 -4.07
C MET A 304 -7.03 0.66 -2.99
N ALA A 305 -7.02 1.43 -1.90
CA ALA A 305 -8.03 1.38 -0.85
C ALA A 305 -9.42 1.80 -1.36
N GLN A 306 -9.47 2.83 -2.20
CA GLN A 306 -10.69 3.26 -2.91
C GLN A 306 -11.14 2.20 -3.93
N LEU A 307 -10.23 1.65 -4.74
CA LEU A 307 -10.55 0.67 -5.79
C LEU A 307 -11.14 -0.65 -5.23
N PHE A 308 -10.67 -1.12 -4.07
CA PHE A 308 -11.18 -2.33 -3.43
C PHE A 308 -12.23 -2.08 -2.34
N ASP A 309 -12.57 -0.82 -2.10
CA ASP A 309 -13.43 -0.35 -1.01
C ASP A 309 -13.04 -0.91 0.36
N VAL A 310 -11.77 -0.74 0.76
CA VAL A 310 -11.25 -1.20 2.05
C VAL A 310 -10.45 -0.14 2.77
N GLY A 311 -10.95 0.23 3.96
CA GLY A 311 -10.20 1.04 4.92
C GLY A 311 -9.89 2.45 4.43
N GLN A 312 -10.76 3.06 3.60
CA GLN A 312 -10.54 4.40 3.03
C GLN A 312 -10.27 5.46 4.11
N GLU A 313 -11.12 5.51 5.15
CA GLU A 313 -10.94 6.42 6.28
C GLU A 313 -9.62 6.14 7.03
N GLU A 314 -9.32 4.87 7.30
CA GLU A 314 -8.08 4.46 7.98
C GLU A 314 -6.81 4.79 7.18
N CYS A 315 -6.84 4.65 5.85
CA CYS A 315 -5.78 5.11 4.97
C CYS A 315 -5.56 6.61 5.13
N SER A 316 -6.64 7.39 5.11
CA SER A 316 -6.61 8.84 5.24
C SER A 316 -6.05 9.30 6.58
N VAL A 317 -6.37 8.59 7.68
CA VAL A 317 -5.80 8.82 9.02
C VAL A 317 -4.30 8.50 9.02
N ILE A 318 -3.87 7.36 8.47
CA ILE A 318 -2.44 7.02 8.39
C ILE A 318 -1.70 8.03 7.52
N PHE A 319 -2.24 8.44 6.37
CA PHE A 319 -1.65 9.45 5.52
C PHE A 319 -1.50 10.80 6.23
N LEU A 320 -2.52 11.26 6.96
CA LEU A 320 -2.49 12.52 7.71
C LEU A 320 -1.27 12.56 8.66
N TRP A 321 -1.14 11.56 9.52
CA TRP A 321 -0.06 11.51 10.50
C TRP A 321 1.31 11.22 9.85
N THR A 322 1.38 10.33 8.87
CA THR A 322 2.67 10.02 8.22
C THR A 322 3.19 11.18 7.40
N TYR A 323 2.36 11.91 6.66
CA TYR A 323 2.79 13.08 5.88
C TYR A 323 3.03 14.32 6.74
N LEU A 324 2.30 14.51 7.85
CA LEU A 324 2.62 15.55 8.83
C LEU A 324 4.02 15.34 9.44
N VAL A 325 4.35 14.12 9.85
CA VAL A 325 5.70 13.79 10.37
C VAL A 325 6.76 13.82 9.26
N ALA A 326 6.39 13.51 8.00
CA ALA A 326 7.32 13.54 6.87
C ALA A 326 7.96 14.91 6.66
N ALA A 327 7.25 16.02 6.91
CA ALA A 327 7.80 17.37 6.76
C ALA A 327 9.05 17.60 7.61
N VAL A 328 9.07 17.09 8.85
CA VAL A 328 10.24 17.13 9.74
C VAL A 328 11.22 16.01 9.39
N ALA A 329 10.73 14.78 9.27
CA ALA A 329 11.57 13.60 9.07
C ALA A 329 12.38 13.63 7.77
N LEU A 330 11.77 14.04 6.64
CA LEU A 330 12.48 14.14 5.35
C LEU A 330 13.58 15.18 5.42
N THR A 331 13.32 16.33 6.03
CA THR A 331 14.33 17.38 6.23
C THR A 331 15.50 16.85 7.06
N THR A 332 15.22 16.27 8.22
CA THR A 332 16.24 15.68 9.10
C THR A 332 17.07 14.59 8.41
N TRP A 333 16.42 13.63 7.74
CA TRP A 333 17.13 12.55 7.06
C TRP A 333 17.90 13.04 5.83
N SER A 334 17.38 14.02 5.09
CA SER A 334 18.11 14.63 3.96
C SER A 334 19.40 15.30 4.44
N THR A 335 19.36 16.08 5.52
CA THR A 335 20.55 16.68 6.14
C THR A 335 21.54 15.61 6.63
N VAL A 336 21.06 14.56 7.30
CA VAL A 336 21.91 13.44 7.76
C VAL A 336 22.56 12.71 6.57
N PHE A 337 21.81 12.43 5.50
CA PHE A 337 22.34 11.77 4.30
C PHE A 337 23.34 12.63 3.54
N MET A 338 23.13 13.95 3.45
CA MET A 338 24.10 14.88 2.87
C MET A 338 25.38 14.94 3.72
N SER A 339 25.26 15.05 5.04
CA SER A 339 26.42 15.01 5.97
C SER A 339 27.15 13.66 5.98
N ILE A 340 26.53 12.59 5.50
CA ILE A 340 27.11 11.24 5.36
C ILE A 340 27.89 11.06 4.06
N LEU A 341 27.65 11.93 3.06
CA LEU A 341 28.16 11.85 1.69
C LEU A 341 29.10 13.01 1.29
N SER A 342 29.07 14.11 2.05
CA SER A 342 30.10 15.15 2.03
C SER A 342 31.43 14.67 2.62
#